data_AF-A0A9N9FIT1-F1
#
_entry.id   AF-A0A9N9FIT1-F1
#
_cell.length_a   1.000
_cell.length_b   1.000
_cell.length_c   1.000
_cell.angle_alpha   90.00
_cell.angle_beta   90.00
_cell.angle_gamma   90.00
#
_symmetry.space_group_name_H-M   'P 1'
#
loop_
_entity.id
_entity.type
_entity.pdbx_description
1 polymer ?
#
loop_
_entity_poly.entity_id
_entity_poly.type
_entity_poly.pdbx_seq_one_letter_code
_entity_poly.pdbx_strand_id
1 'polypeptide(L)'
;MGEHELALRISNVVAYLAVLGVNSLLIKDCLSGGGNNDGDGDGPSLNLLTNDTDSHQKPDTYLSPPEYAESIWGLIYLLLGGFVIYQWFNPAKDAVIEGIGWDHVIASVLNISFVLVWNIFDRLFIHWSFTIYLSWITIETVNNIWIAVPLLDTVLFSTIMVVIYGVIGLHFVDYYHRQDVVYSGTLVWGLVSIAKKNQDVKALLISASIASGLIISGIIRVWVHKIAAWYRLRDQRLGERDPLLRSP
;
A
#
# COMPACT_ATOMS: atom_id res chain seq x y z
N MET A 1 -0.39 -28.33 -38.33
CA MET A 1 -0.77 -27.64 -37.08
C MET A 1 -0.91 -26.19 -37.44
N GLY A 2 -2.13 -25.66 -37.39
CA GLY A 2 -2.39 -24.31 -37.87
C GLY A 2 -1.75 -23.27 -36.94
N GLU A 3 -1.14 -22.22 -37.49
CA GLU A 3 -0.53 -21.14 -36.69
C GLU A 3 -1.51 -20.56 -35.65
N HIS A 4 -2.80 -20.54 -36.00
CA HIS A 4 -3.89 -20.12 -35.12
C HIS A 4 -4.09 -21.04 -33.89
N GLU A 5 -3.94 -22.36 -34.04
CA GLU A 5 -4.08 -23.32 -32.92
C GLU A 5 -2.90 -23.21 -31.94
N LEU A 6 -1.70 -22.97 -32.48
CA LEU A 6 -0.50 -22.77 -31.68
C LEU A 6 -0.61 -21.48 -30.86
N ALA A 7 -1.07 -20.39 -31.48
CA ALA A 7 -1.26 -19.11 -30.81
C ALA A 7 -2.26 -19.21 -29.63
N LEU A 8 -3.34 -19.97 -29.80
CA LEU A 8 -4.38 -20.15 -28.78
C LEU A 8 -3.87 -20.92 -27.55
N ARG A 9 -3.08 -21.99 -27.77
CA ARG A 9 -2.45 -22.77 -26.69
C ARG A 9 -1.46 -21.93 -25.89
N ILE A 10 -0.64 -21.15 -26.60
CA ILE A 10 0.36 -20.28 -25.96
C ILE A 10 -0.34 -19.19 -25.14
N SER A 11 -1.41 -18.59 -25.68
CA SER A 11 -2.18 -17.56 -24.97
C SER A 11 -2.78 -18.07 -23.66
N ASN A 12 -3.36 -19.27 -23.65
CA ASN A 12 -3.93 -19.88 -22.44
C ASN A 12 -2.88 -20.15 -21.36
N VAL A 13 -1.70 -20.63 -21.75
CA VAL A 13 -0.58 -20.83 -20.80
C VAL A 13 -0.12 -19.49 -20.22
N VAL A 14 0.02 -18.47 -21.05
CA VAL A 14 0.42 -17.12 -20.61
C VAL A 14 -0.62 -16.52 -19.66
N ALA A 15 -1.91 -16.66 -19.97
CA ALA A 15 -3.00 -16.19 -19.13
C ALA A 15 -3.00 -16.87 -17.75
N TYR A 16 -2.82 -18.19 -17.70
CA TYR A 16 -2.72 -18.94 -16.45
C TYR A 16 -1.53 -18.50 -15.58
N LEU A 17 -0.35 -18.35 -16.19
CA LEU A 17 0.85 -17.90 -15.49
C LEU A 17 0.72 -16.45 -14.98
N ALA A 18 0.04 -15.58 -15.73
CA ALA A 18 -0.21 -14.21 -15.33
C ALA A 18 -1.13 -14.13 -14.09
N VAL A 19 -2.21 -14.91 -14.05
CA VAL A 19 -3.11 -14.99 -12.90
C VAL A 19 -2.37 -15.47 -11.65
N LEU A 20 -1.58 -16.54 -11.77
CA LEU A 20 -0.76 -17.04 -10.66
C LEU A 20 0.28 -16.01 -10.19
N GLY A 21 0.92 -15.31 -11.12
CA GLY A 21 1.91 -14.28 -10.81
C GLY A 21 1.33 -13.12 -10.02
N VAL A 22 0.20 -12.57 -10.47
CA VAL A 22 -0.50 -11.45 -9.80
C VAL A 22 -0.99 -11.88 -8.42
N ASN A 23 -1.63 -13.03 -8.30
CA ASN A 23 -2.14 -13.52 -7.01
C ASN A 23 -1.02 -13.82 -6.01
N SER A 24 0.11 -14.37 -6.48
CA SER A 24 1.27 -14.65 -5.62
C SER A 24 1.97 -13.38 -5.12
N LEU A 25 2.03 -12.33 -5.95
CA LEU A 25 2.58 -11.02 -5.56
C LEU A 25 1.73 -10.36 -4.47
N LEU A 26 0.40 -10.42 -4.61
CA LEU A 26 -0.52 -9.83 -3.66
C LEU A 26 -0.56 -10.57 -2.32
N ILE A 27 -0.43 -11.90 -2.33
CA ILE A 27 -0.29 -12.70 -1.10
C ILE A 27 1.06 -12.45 -0.44
N LYS A 28 2.14 -12.27 -1.22
CA LYS A 28 3.46 -11.94 -0.67
C LYS A 28 3.48 -10.60 0.06
N ASP A 29 2.77 -9.58 -0.42
CA ASP A 29 2.68 -8.30 0.29
C ASP A 29 1.97 -8.43 1.65
N CYS A 30 1.09 -9.42 1.81
CA CYS A 30 0.47 -9.77 3.09
C CYS A 30 1.45 -10.51 4.03
N LEU A 31 2.23 -11.45 3.47
CA LEU A 31 3.21 -12.25 4.24
C LEU A 31 4.51 -11.50 4.57
N SER A 32 4.91 -10.55 3.72
CA SER A 32 6.13 -9.76 3.89
C SER A 32 5.98 -8.62 4.90
N GLY A 33 4.77 -8.36 5.42
CA GLY A 33 4.54 -7.42 6.52
C GLY A 33 5.00 -7.91 7.90
N GLY A 34 5.50 -9.15 8.00
CA GLY A 34 5.85 -9.81 9.27
C GLY A 34 7.34 -9.99 9.57
N GLY A 35 8.25 -9.37 8.82
CA GLY A 35 9.69 -9.59 9.02
C GLY A 35 10.50 -8.30 9.03
N ASN A 36 10.93 -7.88 10.22
CA ASN A 36 12.21 -7.22 10.47
C ASN A 36 12.41 -7.06 12.00
N ASN A 37 13.03 -8.05 12.63
CA ASN A 37 13.65 -7.92 13.95
C ASN A 37 15.08 -8.44 13.83
N ASP A 38 15.96 -7.62 13.26
CA ASP A 38 17.40 -7.77 13.40
C ASP A 38 17.86 -6.84 14.54
N GLY A 39 18.49 -7.40 15.58
CA GLY A 39 19.08 -6.62 16.66
C GLY A 39 19.37 -7.40 17.95
N ASP A 40 20.46 -8.17 17.93
CA ASP A 40 21.52 -8.29 18.94
C ASP A 40 21.24 -7.97 20.45
N GLY A 41 21.67 -8.87 21.35
CA GLY A 41 21.96 -8.54 22.76
C GLY A 41 21.41 -9.45 23.87
N ASP A 42 22.22 -10.42 24.30
CA ASP A 42 22.40 -11.04 25.64
C ASP A 42 21.34 -10.89 26.77
N GLY A 43 20.90 -12.04 27.33
CA GLY A 43 20.33 -12.16 28.68
C GLY A 43 19.48 -13.44 28.88
N PRO A 44 19.53 -14.13 30.05
CA PRO A 44 18.86 -15.41 30.23
C PRO A 44 17.34 -15.23 30.42
N SER A 45 16.58 -16.13 29.82
CA SER A 45 15.12 -16.21 29.83
C SER A 45 14.51 -16.18 31.24
N LEU A 46 13.68 -15.18 31.52
CA LEU A 46 12.74 -15.20 32.64
C LEU A 46 11.31 -15.03 32.10
N ASN A 47 10.75 -16.15 31.63
CA ASN A 47 9.32 -16.28 31.36
C ASN A 47 8.58 -16.28 32.70
N LEU A 48 7.84 -15.21 33.01
CA LEU A 48 6.57 -15.25 33.77
C LEU A 48 6.07 -13.82 34.07
N LEU A 49 4.92 -13.48 33.48
CA LEU A 49 3.98 -12.42 33.89
C LEU A 49 4.21 -10.97 33.42
N THR A 50 4.28 -10.76 32.11
CA THR A 50 3.67 -9.55 31.50
C THR A 50 2.92 -10.00 30.26
N ASN A 51 1.68 -10.46 30.43
CA ASN A 51 0.54 -9.75 29.86
C ASN A 51 0.83 -9.28 28.44
N ASP A 52 0.82 -10.24 27.50
CA ASP A 52 0.69 -10.03 26.07
C ASP A 52 -0.58 -9.22 25.82
N THR A 53 -0.45 -7.90 25.85
CA THR A 53 -1.31 -7.01 25.08
C THR A 53 -0.52 -6.53 23.88
N ASP A 54 0.05 -7.47 23.13
CA ASP A 54 0.48 -7.23 21.77
C ASP A 54 -0.08 -8.33 20.87
N SER A 55 -1.31 -8.11 20.44
CA SER A 55 -1.70 -8.49 19.10
C SER A 55 -2.92 -7.68 18.73
N HIS A 56 -2.79 -6.92 17.64
CA HIS A 56 -3.90 -6.50 16.81
C HIS A 56 -4.64 -7.75 16.30
N GLN A 57 -5.37 -8.43 17.18
CA GLN A 57 -6.26 -9.50 16.80
C GLN A 57 -7.47 -8.82 16.16
N LYS A 58 -7.51 -8.88 14.83
CA LYS A 58 -8.62 -8.41 14.00
C LYS A 58 -9.91 -8.92 14.66
N PRO A 59 -10.85 -8.05 15.08
CA PRO A 59 -12.05 -8.52 15.76
C PRO A 59 -12.78 -9.51 14.84
N ASP A 60 -12.88 -10.76 15.30
CA ASP A 60 -13.49 -11.86 14.57
C ASP A 60 -14.93 -11.48 14.23
N THR A 61 -15.13 -11.02 13.00
CA THR A 61 -16.44 -10.62 12.50
C THR A 61 -17.13 -11.89 12.03
N TYR A 62 -18.33 -12.17 12.54
CA TYR A 62 -19.12 -13.38 12.25
C TYR A 62 -19.43 -13.62 10.75
N LEU A 63 -19.17 -12.64 9.88
CA LEU A 63 -19.31 -12.73 8.42
C LEU A 63 -17.98 -12.98 7.68
N SER A 64 -16.83 -12.97 8.36
CA SER A 64 -15.56 -13.29 7.69
C SER A 64 -15.57 -14.78 7.35
N PRO A 65 -15.46 -15.17 6.07
CA PRO A 65 -15.47 -16.57 5.73
C PRO A 65 -14.26 -17.25 6.42
N PRO A 66 -14.46 -18.42 7.03
CA PRO A 66 -13.39 -19.16 7.67
C PRO A 66 -12.33 -19.62 6.65
N GLU A 67 -11.08 -19.80 7.09
CA GLU A 67 -9.88 -20.02 6.26
C GLU A 67 -10.00 -21.12 5.20
N TYR A 68 -10.91 -22.08 5.39
CA TYR A 68 -11.20 -23.15 4.43
C TYR A 68 -12.03 -22.72 3.21
N ALA A 69 -12.78 -21.61 3.27
CA ALA A 69 -13.53 -21.09 2.12
C ALA A 69 -12.61 -20.60 0.99
N GLU A 70 -11.40 -20.16 1.33
CA GLU A 70 -10.38 -19.70 0.38
C GLU A 70 -9.68 -20.86 -0.37
N SER A 71 -9.83 -22.10 0.11
CA SER A 71 -9.23 -23.29 -0.54
C SER A 71 -9.88 -23.64 -1.90
N ILE A 72 -11.10 -23.15 -2.13
CA ILE A 72 -11.82 -23.33 -3.39
C ILE A 72 -11.03 -22.72 -4.56
N TRP A 73 -10.32 -21.62 -4.34
CA TRP A 73 -9.44 -21.02 -5.35
C TRP A 73 -8.28 -21.95 -5.74
N GLY A 74 -7.66 -22.63 -4.77
CA GLY A 74 -6.63 -23.64 -5.04
C GLY A 74 -7.15 -24.79 -5.90
N LEU A 75 -8.38 -25.25 -5.64
CA LEU A 75 -9.03 -26.27 -6.44
C LEU A 75 -9.35 -25.79 -7.87
N ILE A 76 -9.84 -24.54 -8.01
CA ILE A 76 -10.07 -23.91 -9.31
C ILE A 76 -8.77 -23.82 -10.11
N TYR A 77 -7.68 -23.34 -9.51
CA TYR A 77 -6.38 -23.25 -10.17
C TYR A 77 -5.82 -24.62 -10.55
N LEU A 78 -6.01 -25.64 -9.72
CA LEU A 78 -5.60 -27.01 -10.03
C LEU A 78 -6.36 -27.58 -11.24
N LEU A 79 -7.69 -27.40 -11.26
CA LEU A 79 -8.53 -27.82 -12.40
C LEU A 79 -8.14 -27.07 -13.67
N LEU A 80 -7.83 -25.78 -13.55
CA LEU A 80 -7.39 -24.93 -14.65
C LEU A 80 -6.02 -25.34 -15.18
N GLY A 81 -5.07 -25.68 -14.30
CA GLY A 81 -3.77 -26.23 -14.66
C GLY A 81 -3.90 -27.57 -15.37
N GLY A 82 -4.81 -28.43 -14.89
CA GLY A 82 -5.18 -29.69 -15.57
C GLY A 82 -5.72 -29.44 -16.97
N PHE A 83 -6.59 -28.45 -17.16
CA PHE A 83 -7.11 -28.04 -18.46
C PHE A 83 -5.99 -27.57 -19.41
N VAL A 84 -5.06 -26.73 -18.93
CA VAL A 84 -3.90 -26.25 -19.71
C VAL A 84 -2.99 -27.41 -20.15
N ILE A 85 -2.75 -28.38 -19.28
CA ILE A 85 -1.95 -29.58 -19.59
C ILE A 85 -2.70 -30.49 -20.58
N TYR A 86 -4.03 -30.62 -20.44
CA TYR A 86 -4.86 -31.46 -21.29
C TYR A 86 -4.86 -31.02 -22.77
N GLN A 87 -4.67 -29.72 -23.05
CA GLN A 87 -4.59 -29.17 -24.42
C GLN A 87 -3.44 -29.80 -25.25
N TRP A 88 -2.43 -30.38 -24.59
CA TRP A 88 -1.26 -30.98 -25.23
C TRP A 88 -1.43 -32.46 -25.61
N PHE A 89 -2.51 -33.12 -25.19
CA PHE A 89 -2.79 -34.51 -25.55
C PHE A 89 -3.65 -34.63 -26.83
N ASN A 90 -3.32 -35.61 -27.68
CA ASN A 90 -3.91 -35.81 -29.02
C ASN A 90 -5.45 -35.94 -29.11
N PRO A 91 -6.19 -36.47 -28.11
CA PRO A 91 -7.66 -36.60 -28.19
C PRO A 91 -8.45 -35.28 -28.10
N ALA A 92 -7.80 -34.17 -27.73
CA ALA A 92 -8.47 -32.92 -27.35
C ALA A 92 -8.51 -31.85 -28.45
N LYS A 93 -8.03 -32.16 -29.66
CA LYS A 93 -7.76 -31.16 -30.71
C LYS A 93 -9.04 -30.52 -31.26
N ASP A 94 -10.09 -31.29 -31.54
CA ASP A 94 -11.29 -30.76 -32.20
C ASP A 94 -12.28 -30.14 -31.19
N ALA A 95 -12.50 -30.79 -30.03
CA ALA A 95 -13.49 -30.32 -29.05
C ALA A 95 -13.06 -29.09 -28.23
N VAL A 96 -11.76 -28.88 -28.00
CA VAL A 96 -11.24 -27.72 -27.23
C VAL A 96 -11.20 -26.45 -28.08
N ILE A 97 -10.99 -26.58 -29.39
CA ILE A 97 -10.94 -25.45 -30.32
C ILE A 97 -12.36 -24.91 -30.60
N GLU A 98 -13.37 -25.78 -30.69
CA GLU A 98 -14.75 -25.40 -31.00
C GLU A 98 -15.55 -24.97 -29.76
N GLY A 99 -15.22 -25.47 -28.56
CA GLY A 99 -16.03 -25.26 -27.36
C GLY A 99 -15.58 -24.15 -26.39
N ILE A 100 -14.29 -23.83 -26.29
CA ILE A 100 -13.76 -22.97 -25.19
C ILE A 100 -12.95 -21.75 -25.67
N GLY A 101 -12.47 -21.72 -26.91
CA GLY A 101 -11.97 -20.52 -27.59
C GLY A 101 -11.17 -19.53 -26.72
N TRP A 102 -11.56 -18.26 -26.75
CA TRP A 102 -10.94 -17.13 -26.02
C TRP A 102 -11.53 -16.89 -24.62
N ASP A 103 -12.57 -17.62 -24.23
CA ASP A 103 -13.33 -17.34 -23.00
C ASP A 103 -12.47 -17.49 -21.75
N HIS A 104 -11.52 -18.41 -21.77
CA HIS A 104 -10.54 -18.57 -20.69
C HIS A 104 -9.60 -17.36 -20.55
N VAL A 105 -9.17 -16.79 -21.67
CA VAL A 105 -8.31 -15.59 -21.71
C VAL A 105 -9.11 -14.39 -21.18
N ILE A 106 -10.35 -14.24 -21.61
CA ILE A 106 -11.24 -13.17 -21.14
C ILE A 106 -11.47 -13.30 -19.64
N ALA A 107 -11.78 -14.50 -19.14
CA ALA A 107 -11.96 -14.75 -17.70
C ALA A 107 -10.69 -14.43 -16.88
N SER A 108 -9.51 -14.74 -17.41
CA SER A 108 -8.23 -14.43 -16.75
C SER A 108 -7.94 -12.94 -16.72
N VAL A 109 -8.21 -12.22 -17.81
CA VAL A 109 -8.09 -10.75 -17.87
C VAL A 109 -9.07 -10.11 -16.90
N LEU A 110 -10.31 -10.60 -16.83
CA LEU A 110 -11.32 -10.11 -15.89
C LEU A 110 -10.90 -10.35 -14.43
N ASN A 111 -10.34 -11.51 -14.12
CA ASN A 111 -9.87 -11.86 -12.78
C ASN A 111 -8.72 -10.96 -12.34
N ILE A 112 -7.69 -10.78 -13.19
CA ILE A 112 -6.56 -9.87 -12.93
C ILE A 112 -7.08 -8.45 -12.74
N SER A 113 -7.99 -8.00 -13.61
CA SER A 113 -8.56 -6.66 -13.53
C SER A 113 -9.34 -6.47 -12.23
N PHE A 114 -10.16 -7.44 -11.83
CA PHE A 114 -10.94 -7.39 -10.59
C PHE A 114 -10.04 -7.29 -9.36
N VAL A 115 -9.00 -8.12 -9.28
CA VAL A 115 -8.07 -8.14 -8.14
C VAL A 115 -7.25 -6.85 -8.08
N LEU A 116 -6.78 -6.33 -9.22
CA LEU A 116 -6.07 -5.05 -9.29
C LEU A 116 -6.97 -3.88 -8.87
N VAL A 117 -8.20 -3.85 -9.38
CA VAL A 117 -9.19 -2.85 -9.02
C VAL A 117 -9.43 -2.90 -7.51
N TRP A 118 -9.72 -4.07 -6.94
CA TRP A 118 -9.97 -4.19 -5.51
C TRP A 118 -8.79 -3.73 -4.65
N ASN A 119 -7.57 -4.12 -4.98
CA ASN A 119 -6.38 -3.71 -4.23
C ASN A 119 -6.12 -2.19 -4.31
N ILE A 120 -6.33 -1.59 -5.49
CA ILE A 120 -6.22 -0.13 -5.67
C ILE A 120 -7.32 0.57 -4.88
N PHE A 121 -8.55 0.07 -4.93
CA PHE A 121 -9.68 0.62 -4.19
C PHE A 121 -9.45 0.52 -2.67
N ASP A 122 -9.00 -0.61 -2.13
CA ASP A 122 -8.70 -0.74 -0.71
C ASP A 122 -7.63 0.26 -0.26
N ARG A 123 -6.53 0.41 -1.00
CA ARG A 123 -5.47 1.36 -0.63
C ARG A 123 -5.89 2.82 -0.79
N LEU A 124 -6.64 3.15 -1.84
CA LEU A 124 -7.04 4.52 -2.15
C LEU A 124 -8.24 4.97 -1.30
N PHE A 125 -9.33 4.20 -1.31
CA PHE A 125 -10.58 4.58 -0.66
C PHE A 125 -10.60 4.30 0.83
N ILE A 126 -9.93 3.27 1.33
CA ILE A 126 -9.94 3.00 2.78
C ILE A 126 -8.86 3.87 3.41
N HIS A 127 -7.58 3.62 3.12
CA HIS A 127 -6.49 4.31 3.81
C HIS A 127 -6.50 5.83 3.62
N TRP A 128 -6.53 6.34 2.38
CA TRP A 128 -6.40 7.79 2.19
C TRP A 128 -7.61 8.54 2.73
N SER A 129 -8.83 8.02 2.58
CA SER A 129 -10.03 8.67 3.11
C SER A 129 -9.99 8.79 4.63
N PHE A 130 -9.64 7.70 5.34
CA PHE A 130 -9.56 7.74 6.80
C PHE A 130 -8.45 8.68 7.28
N THR A 131 -7.29 8.70 6.62
CA THR A 131 -6.20 9.60 6.96
C THR A 131 -6.55 11.07 6.74
N ILE A 132 -7.11 11.41 5.57
CA ILE A 132 -7.55 12.78 5.25
C ILE A 132 -8.59 13.22 6.28
N TYR A 133 -9.55 12.35 6.58
CA TYR A 133 -10.60 12.64 7.53
C TYR A 133 -10.07 12.83 8.95
N LEU A 134 -9.13 11.99 9.40
CA LEU A 134 -8.48 12.13 10.70
C LEU A 134 -7.72 13.46 10.79
N SER A 135 -6.96 13.82 9.76
CA SER A 135 -6.24 15.10 9.68
C SER A 135 -7.19 16.28 9.75
N TRP A 136 -8.29 16.23 9.00
CA TRP A 136 -9.31 17.27 9.02
C TRP A 136 -9.98 17.40 10.39
N ILE A 137 -10.34 16.29 11.04
CA ILE A 137 -10.87 16.31 12.41
C ILE A 137 -9.88 16.93 13.39
N THR A 138 -8.58 16.64 13.28
CA THR A 138 -7.56 17.27 14.14
C THR A 138 -7.53 18.78 13.96
N ILE A 139 -7.72 19.29 12.74
CA ILE A 139 -7.78 20.73 12.49
C ILE A 139 -9.05 21.33 13.10
N GLU A 140 -10.21 20.72 12.83
CA GLU A 140 -11.50 21.23 13.28
C GLU A 140 -11.67 21.16 14.80
N THR A 141 -11.16 20.12 15.46
CA THR A 141 -11.23 19.99 16.93
C THR A 141 -10.49 21.14 17.62
N VAL A 142 -9.29 21.48 17.16
CA VAL A 142 -8.54 22.63 17.69
C VAL A 142 -9.24 23.94 17.36
N ASN A 143 -9.75 24.10 16.14
CA ASN A 143 -10.51 25.30 15.75
C ASN A 143 -11.75 25.49 16.66
N ASN A 144 -12.48 24.42 16.94
CA ASN A 144 -13.63 24.44 17.85
C ASN A 144 -13.23 24.80 19.29
N ILE A 145 -12.06 24.34 19.78
CA ILE A 145 -11.52 24.75 21.09
C ILE A 145 -11.22 26.25 21.10
N TRP A 146 -10.64 26.79 20.02
CA TRP A 146 -10.37 28.24 19.89
C TRP A 146 -11.65 29.07 19.91
N ILE A 147 -12.69 28.60 19.21
CA ILE A 147 -14.00 29.25 19.20
C ILE A 147 -14.67 29.18 20.59
N ALA A 148 -14.54 28.04 21.28
CA ALA A 148 -15.15 27.83 22.60
C ALA A 148 -14.45 28.61 23.73
N VAL A 149 -13.13 28.88 23.60
CA VAL A 149 -12.33 29.55 24.61
C VAL A 149 -11.68 30.81 24.02
N PRO A 150 -12.38 31.97 24.03
CA PRO A 150 -11.88 33.22 23.45
C PRO A 150 -10.57 33.73 24.06
N LEU A 151 -10.21 33.30 25.27
CA LEU A 151 -8.93 33.62 25.91
C LEU A 151 -7.72 33.10 25.13
N LEU A 152 -7.91 32.09 24.27
CA LEU A 152 -6.88 31.53 23.41
C LEU A 152 -6.69 32.32 22.11
N ASP A 153 -7.59 33.24 21.77
CA ASP A 153 -7.54 34.05 20.55
C ASP A 153 -6.52 35.20 20.67
N THR A 154 -5.28 34.83 20.99
CA THR A 154 -4.13 35.73 21.03
C THR A 154 -3.07 35.23 20.07
N VAL A 155 -2.30 36.17 19.53
CA VAL A 155 -1.20 35.88 18.59
C VAL A 155 -0.22 34.85 19.16
N LEU A 156 0.06 34.92 20.47
CA LEU A 156 0.97 33.99 21.14
C LEU A 156 0.45 32.56 21.10
N PHE A 157 -0.76 32.31 21.59
CA PHE A 157 -1.33 30.96 21.66
C PHE A 157 -1.56 30.36 20.27
N SER A 158 -2.04 31.15 19.30
CA SER A 158 -2.21 30.68 17.91
C SER A 158 -0.87 30.34 17.25
N THR A 159 0.20 31.12 17.51
CA THR A 159 1.54 30.82 16.99
C THR A 159 2.08 29.51 17.58
N ILE A 160 1.89 29.29 18.89
CA ILE A 160 2.28 28.03 19.55
C ILE A 160 1.57 26.83 18.91
N MET A 161 0.26 26.94 18.65
CA MET A 161 -0.46 25.85 17.97
C MET A 161 0.00 25.60 16.55
N VAL A 162 0.33 26.65 15.79
CA VAL A 162 0.91 26.48 14.45
C VAL A 162 2.23 25.70 14.51
N VAL A 163 3.07 25.97 15.51
CA VAL A 163 4.28 25.19 15.75
C VAL A 163 3.96 23.75 16.11
N ILE A 164 2.97 23.51 16.98
CA ILE A 164 2.52 22.17 17.36
C ILE A 164 2.02 21.39 16.13
N TYR A 165 1.23 22.00 15.25
CA TYR A 165 0.84 21.38 13.97
C TYR A 165 2.03 21.04 13.09
N GLY A 166 3.04 21.92 13.04
CA GLY A 166 4.30 21.65 12.37
C GLY A 166 4.98 20.38 12.89
N VAL A 167 5.09 20.26 14.22
CA VAL A 167 5.71 19.11 14.89
C VAL A 167 4.90 17.83 14.65
N ILE A 168 3.58 17.88 14.79
CA ILE A 168 2.69 16.74 14.52
C ILE A 168 2.86 16.29 13.06
N GLY A 169 2.81 17.21 12.10
CA GLY A 169 2.98 16.90 10.68
C GLY A 169 4.34 16.28 10.36
N LEU A 170 5.41 16.74 11.00
CA LEU A 170 6.74 16.15 10.87
C LEU A 170 6.83 14.75 11.49
N HIS A 171 6.26 14.56 12.68
CA HIS A 171 6.23 13.26 13.34
C HIS A 171 5.52 12.20 12.49
N PHE A 172 4.37 12.55 11.90
CA PHE A 172 3.62 11.64 11.02
C PHE A 172 4.34 11.31 9.70
N VAL A 173 5.17 12.21 9.19
CA VAL A 173 5.96 12.00 7.97
C VAL A 173 7.20 11.16 8.23
N ASP A 174 7.98 11.49 9.26
CA ASP A 174 9.33 10.92 9.47
C ASP A 174 9.32 9.69 10.40
N TYR A 175 8.46 9.64 11.44
CA TYR A 175 8.54 8.63 12.50
C TYR A 175 7.41 7.60 12.50
N TYR A 176 6.25 7.90 11.92
CA TYR A 176 5.13 6.96 11.94
C TYR A 176 5.41 5.76 11.02
N HIS A 177 5.11 4.53 11.49
CA HIS A 177 5.47 3.26 10.83
C HIS A 177 5.10 3.15 9.34
N ARG A 178 4.11 3.92 8.86
CA ARG A 178 3.67 3.92 7.45
C ARG A 178 4.09 5.16 6.64
N GLN A 179 4.81 6.11 7.23
CA GLN A 179 5.20 7.41 6.63
C GLN A 179 4.02 8.06 5.89
N ASP A 180 2.99 8.43 6.65
CA ASP A 180 1.72 8.86 6.06
C ASP A 180 1.81 10.30 5.53
N VAL A 181 2.23 10.41 4.28
CA VAL A 181 2.37 11.69 3.56
C VAL A 181 1.02 12.39 3.34
N VAL A 182 -0.09 11.65 3.35
CA VAL A 182 -1.43 12.19 3.05
C VAL A 182 -1.96 12.96 4.27
N TYR A 183 -1.72 12.44 5.48
CA TYR A 183 -2.06 13.13 6.73
C TYR A 183 -1.39 14.50 6.81
N SER A 184 -0.08 14.51 6.60
CA SER A 184 0.74 15.71 6.72
C SER A 184 0.55 16.65 5.54
N GLY A 185 0.22 16.15 4.34
CA GLY A 185 -0.20 16.98 3.21
C GLY A 185 -1.48 17.74 3.50
N THR A 186 -2.44 17.11 4.17
CA THR A 186 -3.70 17.76 4.60
C THR A 186 -3.43 18.80 5.70
N LEU A 187 -2.52 18.53 6.65
CA LEU A 187 -2.08 19.53 7.63
C LEU A 187 -1.37 20.73 6.99
N VAL A 188 -0.52 20.50 5.99
CA VAL A 188 0.13 21.57 5.20
C VAL A 188 -0.92 22.46 4.57
N TRP A 189 -1.98 21.89 4.00
CA TRP A 189 -3.06 22.66 3.43
C TRP A 189 -3.79 23.52 4.47
N GLY A 190 -4.03 22.99 5.68
CA GLY A 190 -4.54 23.76 6.82
C GLY A 190 -3.63 24.91 7.23
N LEU A 191 -2.33 24.66 7.38
CA LEU A 191 -1.31 25.66 7.73
C LEU A 191 -1.22 26.78 6.68
N VAL A 192 -1.25 26.43 5.39
CA VAL A 192 -1.28 27.40 4.29
C VAL A 192 -2.55 28.26 4.34
N SER A 193 -3.69 27.66 4.71
CA SER A 193 -4.96 28.40 4.87
C SER A 193 -4.88 29.39 6.04
N ILE A 194 -4.30 29.00 7.17
CA ILE A 194 -4.04 29.88 8.32
C ILE A 194 -3.11 31.04 7.92
N ALA A 195 -2.05 30.76 7.15
CA ALA A 195 -1.12 31.79 6.67
C ALA A 195 -1.82 32.80 5.75
N LYS A 196 -2.66 32.33 4.82
CA LYS A 196 -3.43 33.19 3.92
C LYS A 196 -4.45 34.05 4.64
N LYS A 197 -5.08 33.53 5.70
CA LYS A 197 -6.06 34.28 6.49
C LYS A 197 -5.42 35.39 7.32
N ASN A 198 -4.18 35.18 7.80
CA ASN A 198 -3.51 36.05 8.77
C ASN A 198 -2.33 36.83 8.17
N GLN A 199 -2.47 37.37 6.96
CA GLN A 199 -1.37 38.08 6.27
C GLN A 199 -0.88 39.33 7.01
N ASP A 200 -1.74 40.00 7.76
CA ASP A 200 -1.39 41.19 8.52
C ASP A 200 -0.57 40.87 9.79
N VAL A 201 -0.71 39.65 10.32
CA VAL A 201 0.00 39.17 11.51
C VAL A 201 1.23 38.37 11.09
N LYS A 202 2.34 39.08 10.91
CA LYS A 202 3.62 38.52 10.42
C LYS A 202 4.09 37.27 11.18
N ALA A 203 3.85 37.20 12.50
CA ALA A 203 4.23 36.06 13.31
C ALA A 203 3.54 34.75 12.87
N LEU A 204 2.22 34.79 12.62
CA LEU A 204 1.46 33.62 12.15
C LEU A 204 1.85 33.26 10.72
N LEU A 205 2.01 34.26 9.85
CA LEU A 205 2.40 34.03 8.46
C LEU A 205 3.77 33.34 8.37
N ILE A 206 4.77 33.83 9.09
CA ILE A 206 6.14 33.26 9.07
C ILE A 206 6.14 31.85 9.67
N SER A 207 5.56 31.67 10.86
CA SER A 207 5.54 30.36 11.53
C SER A 207 4.81 29.29 10.73
N ALA A 208 3.64 29.60 10.16
CA ALA A 208 2.89 28.66 9.33
C ALA A 208 3.62 28.34 8.02
N SER A 209 4.26 29.34 7.40
CA SER A 209 5.07 29.13 6.19
C SER A 209 6.27 28.22 6.47
N ILE A 210 6.99 28.44 7.57
CA ILE A 210 8.12 27.59 7.98
C ILE A 210 7.63 26.16 8.27
N ALA A 211 6.59 26.00 9.09
CA ALA A 211 6.04 24.69 9.42
C ALA A 211 5.60 23.91 8.17
N SER A 212 4.89 24.58 7.25
CA SER A 212 4.47 23.97 5.98
C SER A 212 5.67 23.57 5.11
N GLY A 213 6.69 24.43 4.99
CA GLY A 213 7.90 24.14 4.24
C GLY A 213 8.71 22.96 4.81
N LEU A 214 8.83 22.86 6.14
CA LEU A 214 9.50 21.74 6.79
C LEU A 214 8.78 20.42 6.52
N ILE A 215 7.44 20.41 6.63
CA ILE A 215 6.65 19.21 6.33
C ILE A 215 6.80 18.82 4.86
N ILE A 216 6.71 19.78 3.94
CA ILE A 216 6.92 19.52 2.49
C ILE A 216 8.32 18.94 2.24
N SER A 217 9.35 19.48 2.90
CA SER A 217 10.70 18.93 2.81
C SER A 217 10.78 17.48 3.31
N GLY A 218 10.10 17.15 4.40
CA GLY A 218 10.00 15.78 4.90
C GLY A 218 9.32 14.85 3.89
N ILE A 219 8.19 15.29 3.31
CA ILE A 219 7.47 14.55 2.28
C ILE A 219 8.40 14.27 1.08
N ILE A 220 9.06 15.30 0.55
CA ILE A 220 9.99 15.14 -0.58
C ILE A 220 11.09 14.14 -0.23
N ARG A 221 11.68 14.22 0.96
CA ARG A 221 12.73 13.29 1.42
C ARG A 221 12.25 11.84 1.42
N VAL A 222 11.05 11.56 1.94
CA VAL A 222 10.45 10.22 1.91
C VAL A 222 10.30 9.71 0.48
N TRP A 223 9.77 10.54 -0.42
CA TRP A 223 9.61 10.19 -1.83
C TRP A 223 10.96 9.92 -2.53
N VAL A 224 11.95 10.78 -2.31
CA VAL A 224 13.31 10.59 -2.83
C VAL A 224 13.91 9.28 -2.32
N HIS A 225 13.73 8.95 -1.03
CA HIS A 225 14.25 7.71 -0.47
C HIS A 225 13.61 6.47 -1.11
N LYS A 226 12.28 6.49 -1.30
CA LYS A 226 11.55 5.40 -1.98
C LYS A 226 11.98 5.24 -3.44
N ILE A 227 12.14 6.35 -4.17
CA ILE A 227 12.59 6.34 -5.57
C ILE A 227 14.04 5.85 -5.66
N ALA A 228 14.94 6.34 -4.81
CA ALA A 228 16.33 5.91 -4.78
C ALA A 228 16.47 4.43 -4.41
N ALA A 229 15.71 3.94 -3.44
CA ALA A 229 15.65 2.52 -3.10
C ALA A 229 15.17 1.68 -4.29
N TRP A 230 14.15 2.15 -5.01
CA TRP A 230 13.68 1.49 -6.23
C TRP A 230 14.77 1.42 -7.32
N TYR A 231 15.50 2.52 -7.57
CA TYR A 231 16.61 2.53 -8.52
C TYR A 231 17.74 1.57 -8.11
N ARG A 232 18.12 1.55 -6.82
CA ARG A 232 19.16 0.63 -6.30
C ARG A 232 18.78 -0.84 -6.51
N LEU A 233 17.53 -1.20 -6.26
CA LEU A 233 17.03 -2.56 -6.47
C LEU A 233 17.01 -2.93 -7.96
N ARG A 234 16.72 -1.98 -8.85
CA ARG A 234 16.72 -2.20 -10.28
C ARG A 234 18.15 -2.46 -10.81
N ASP A 235 19.14 -1.71 -10.34
CA ASP A 235 20.54 -1.90 -10.74
C ASP A 235 21.09 -3.25 -10.25
N GLN A 236 20.76 -3.66 -9.03
CA GLN A 236 21.13 -4.99 -8.51
C GLN A 236 20.56 -6.12 -9.38
N ARG A 237 19.29 -6.03 -9.79
CA ARG A 237 18.67 -7.03 -10.69
C ARG A 237 19.32 -7.10 -12.07
N LEU A 238 19.97 -6.03 -12.54
CA LEU A 238 20.67 -6.01 -13.82
C LEU A 238 22.06 -6.66 -13.68
N GLY A 239 22.81 -6.32 -12.63
CA GLY A 239 24.14 -6.90 -12.39
C GLY A 239 24.12 -8.41 -12.10
N GLU A 240 23.04 -8.93 -11.50
CA GLU A 240 22.87 -10.35 -11.22
C GLU A 240 22.55 -11.20 -12.47
N ARG A 241 22.18 -10.55 -13.60
CA ARG A 241 21.97 -11.21 -14.90
C ARG A 241 23.23 -11.29 -15.77
N ASP A 242 24.22 -10.44 -15.49
CA ASP A 242 25.47 -10.36 -16.24
C ASP A 242 26.41 -11.59 -16.12
N PRO A 243 26.44 -12.41 -15.05
CA PRO A 243 27.35 -13.57 -15.01
C PRO A 243 26.96 -14.69 -16.00
N LEU A 244 25.73 -14.71 -16.53
CA LEU A 244 25.29 -15.71 -17.52
C LEU A 244 25.64 -15.34 -18.98
N LEU A 245 26.07 -14.10 -19.23
CA LEU A 245 26.48 -13.62 -20.55
C LEU A 245 28.01 -13.53 -20.69
N ARG A 246 28.75 -13.77 -19.60
CA ARG A 246 30.23 -13.90 -19.58
C ARG A 246 30.64 -15.37 -19.45
N SER A 247 30.16 -16.23 -20.34
CA SER A 247 30.86 -17.49 -20.63
C SER A 247 31.50 -17.34 -22.01
N PRO A 248 32.84 -17.40 -22.14
CA PRO A 248 33.51 -17.38 -23.44
C PRO A 248 33.18 -18.63 -24.28
#